data_AF-A0A968HSV4-F1
#
_entry.id   AF-A0A968HSV4-F1
#
_cell.length_a   1.000
_cell.length_b   1.000
_cell.length_c   1.000
_cell.angle_alpha   90.00
_cell.angle_beta   90.00
_cell.angle_gamma   90.00
#
_symmetry.space_group_name_H-M   'P 1'
#
loop_
_entity.id
_entity.type
_entity.pdbx_description
1 polymer ?
#
loop_
_entity_poly.entity_id
_entity_poly.type
_entity_poly.pdbx_seq_one_letter_code
_entity_poly.pdbx_strand_id
1 'polypeptide(L)'
;MNYRVRVHDRRTGQIHETQVSGDRYLLESLEDLGLDLPSACRHGCCTTCAMRVRSGALDQREVMGLSPALQAEGYALICSSYACSDLELETQDEDEVYQLQFGRYFARAQRRWWQWRLPLDHD
;
A
#
# COMPACT_ATOMS: atom_id res chain seq x y z
N MET A 1 0.43 16.72 -17.22
CA MET A 1 0.39 15.59 -18.18
C MET A 1 -0.54 14.55 -17.61
N ASN A 2 -1.38 13.91 -18.44
CA ASN A 2 -2.29 12.88 -17.98
C ASN A 2 -1.74 11.50 -18.36
N TYR A 3 -1.98 10.52 -17.50
CA TYR A 3 -1.51 9.15 -17.67
C TYR A 3 -2.67 8.17 -17.54
N ARG A 4 -2.67 7.12 -18.35
CA ARG A 4 -3.62 6.02 -18.22
C ARG A 4 -3.27 5.19 -16.99
N VAL A 5 -4.21 4.99 -16.09
CA VAL A 5 -4.06 4.13 -14.92
C VAL A 5 -5.09 3.01 -14.98
N ARG A 6 -4.61 1.77 -14.90
CA ARG A 6 -5.43 0.57 -14.82
C ARG A 6 -5.27 -0.04 -13.43
N VAL A 7 -6.35 -0.13 -12.67
CA VAL A 7 -6.38 -0.70 -11.31
C VAL A 7 -7.07 -2.06 -11.35
N HIS A 8 -6.34 -3.11 -10.99
CA HIS A 8 -6.85 -4.45 -10.74
C HIS A 8 -7.30 -4.54 -9.29
N ASP A 9 -8.62 -4.56 -9.06
CA ASP A 9 -9.17 -4.72 -7.72
C ASP A 9 -9.29 -6.21 -7.37
N ARG A 10 -8.38 -6.72 -6.53
CA ARG A 10 -8.39 -8.09 -6.03
C ARG A 10 -9.65 -8.44 -5.22
N ARG A 11 -10.28 -7.47 -4.55
CA ARG A 11 -11.45 -7.71 -3.70
C ARG A 11 -12.69 -8.02 -4.52
N THR A 12 -12.88 -7.29 -5.63
CA THR A 12 -14.06 -7.43 -6.49
C THR A 12 -13.79 -8.23 -7.77
N GLY A 13 -12.52 -8.43 -8.12
CA GLY A 13 -12.08 -9.00 -9.40
C GLY A 13 -12.25 -8.05 -10.59
N GLN A 14 -12.62 -6.80 -10.36
CA GLN A 14 -12.85 -5.81 -11.42
C GLN A 14 -11.55 -5.13 -11.84
N ILE A 15 -11.55 -4.64 -13.07
CA ILE A 15 -10.48 -3.80 -13.60
C ILE A 15 -11.08 -2.44 -13.90
N HIS A 16 -10.53 -1.41 -13.26
CA HIS A 16 -10.91 -0.02 -13.48
C HIS A 16 -9.84 0.65 -14.34
N GLU A 17 -10.24 1.41 -15.35
CA GLU A 17 -9.31 2.16 -16.18
C GLU A 17 -9.73 3.62 -16.26
N THR A 18 -8.77 4.52 -16.08
CA THR A 18 -9.00 5.96 -16.11
C THR A 18 -7.76 6.76 -16.50
N GLN A 19 -7.92 8.06 -16.62
CA GLN A 19 -6.86 9.04 -16.80
C GLN A 19 -6.67 9.83 -15.51
N VAL A 20 -5.43 9.95 -15.03
CA VAL A 20 -5.08 10.78 -13.87
C VAL A 20 -4.07 11.85 -14.27
N SER A 21 -4.07 12.98 -13.57
CA SER A 21 -3.04 14.00 -13.76
C SER A 21 -1.76 13.64 -13.00
N GLY A 22 -0.60 13.83 -13.62
CA GLY A 22 0.71 13.62 -13.02
C GLY A 22 1.10 14.61 -11.92
N ASP A 23 0.28 15.64 -11.68
CA ASP A 23 0.49 16.66 -10.64
C ASP A 23 -0.47 16.50 -9.44
N ARG A 24 -1.24 15.40 -9.40
CA ARG A 24 -2.17 15.07 -8.32
C ARG A 24 -1.84 13.71 -7.73
N TYR A 25 -2.11 13.53 -6.44
CA TYR A 25 -1.96 12.24 -5.81
C TYR A 25 -2.87 11.19 -6.45
N LEU A 26 -2.33 9.98 -6.60
CA LEU A 26 -3.05 8.86 -7.21
C LEU A 26 -4.33 8.52 -6.45
N LEU A 27 -4.29 8.44 -5.12
CA LEU A 27 -5.47 8.11 -4.32
C LEU A 27 -6.63 9.09 -4.57
N GLU A 28 -6.39 10.39 -4.43
CA GLU A 28 -7.43 11.41 -4.66
C GLU A 28 -7.98 11.34 -6.08
N SER A 29 -7.11 11.19 -7.08
CA SER A 29 -7.52 11.09 -8.48
C SER A 29 -8.43 9.89 -8.74
N LEU A 30 -8.17 8.75 -8.08
CA LEU A 30 -8.97 7.52 -8.23
C LEU A 30 -10.29 7.59 -7.44
N GLU A 31 -10.28 8.18 -6.25
CA GLU A 31 -11.49 8.38 -5.42
C GLU A 31 -12.47 9.37 -6.08
N ASP A 32 -11.98 10.45 -6.68
CA ASP A 32 -12.80 11.42 -7.43
C ASP A 32 -13.56 10.77 -8.60
N LEU A 33 -13.09 9.61 -9.07
CA LEU A 33 -13.69 8.81 -10.13
C LEU A 33 -14.58 7.68 -9.60
N GLY A 34 -14.79 7.61 -8.29
CA GLY A 34 -15.69 6.68 -7.63
C GLY A 34 -15.09 5.33 -7.24
N LEU A 35 -13.76 5.18 -7.28
CA LEU A 35 -13.12 3.97 -6.74
C LEU A 35 -13.04 4.07 -5.22
N ASP A 36 -13.65 3.10 -4.54
CA ASP A 36 -13.53 2.92 -3.08
C ASP A 36 -12.25 2.13 -2.77
N LEU A 37 -11.20 2.85 -2.36
CA LEU A 37 -9.86 2.30 -2.11
C LEU A 37 -9.51 2.40 -0.62
N PRO A 38 -8.89 1.35 -0.04
CA PRO A 38 -8.52 1.36 1.36
C PRO A 38 -7.50 2.47 1.64
N SER A 39 -7.80 3.32 2.61
CA SER A 39 -6.93 4.39 3.06
C SER A 39 -7.19 4.71 4.53
N ALA A 40 -6.13 5.08 5.26
CA ALA A 40 -6.24 5.44 6.68
C ALA A 40 -5.51 6.75 6.98
N CYS A 41 -4.16 6.75 6.93
CA CYS A 41 -3.42 7.94 7.33
C CYS A 41 -3.42 9.05 6.28
N ARG A 42 -3.43 8.73 4.97
CA ARG A 42 -3.31 9.69 3.85
C ARG A 42 -2.06 10.57 3.83
N HIS A 43 -1.01 10.19 4.55
CA HIS A 43 0.24 10.95 4.65
C HIS A 43 1.48 10.10 4.32
N GLY A 44 1.30 8.97 3.63
CA GLY A 44 2.42 8.10 3.25
C GLY A 44 3.12 7.37 4.41
N CYS A 45 2.47 7.26 5.57
CA CYS A 45 3.07 6.70 6.81
C CYS A 45 2.56 5.32 7.22
N CYS A 46 1.34 4.94 6.82
CA CYS A 46 0.76 3.61 7.06
C CYS A 46 0.81 2.74 5.79
N THR A 47 0.41 1.47 5.88
CA THR A 47 0.41 0.54 4.75
C THR A 47 -0.96 0.31 4.11
N THR A 48 -2.02 0.93 4.62
CA THR A 48 -3.42 0.66 4.19
C THR A 48 -3.67 0.95 2.70
N CYS A 49 -3.10 2.03 2.17
CA CYS A 49 -3.24 2.41 0.75
C CYS A 49 -2.17 1.77 -0.16
N ALA A 50 -1.53 0.68 0.29
CA ALA A 50 -0.50 0.05 -0.49
C ALA A 50 -1.09 -0.66 -1.72
N MET A 51 -0.43 -0.46 -2.85
CA MET A 51 -0.71 -1.17 -4.10
C MET A 51 0.55 -1.78 -4.66
N ARG A 52 0.37 -2.82 -5.47
CA ARG A 52 1.44 -3.41 -6.26
C ARG A 52 1.49 -2.74 -7.63
N VAL A 53 2.64 -2.19 -8.00
CA VAL A 53 2.91 -1.68 -9.35
C VAL A 53 3.26 -2.86 -10.24
N ARG A 54 2.36 -3.22 -11.15
CA ARG A 54 2.56 -4.29 -12.14
C ARG A 54 3.36 -3.79 -13.35
N SER A 55 3.10 -2.56 -13.77
CA SER A 55 3.86 -1.88 -14.83
C SER A 55 3.78 -0.37 -14.71
N GLY A 56 4.75 0.33 -15.31
CA GLY A 56 4.87 1.78 -15.28
C GLY A 56 5.73 2.32 -14.13
N ALA A 57 5.75 3.64 -14.00
CA ALA A 57 6.52 4.37 -13.00
C ALA A 57 5.65 5.42 -12.29
N LEU A 58 5.86 5.51 -10.98
CA LEU A 58 5.31 6.53 -10.12
C LEU A 58 6.41 7.13 -9.26
N ASP A 59 6.16 8.34 -8.78
CA ASP A 59 7.01 9.01 -7.81
C ASP A 59 6.38 8.87 -6.43
N GLN A 60 7.11 8.25 -5.50
CA GLN A 60 6.73 8.06 -4.10
C GLN A 60 7.80 8.56 -3.14
N ARG A 61 8.57 9.59 -3.50
CA ARG A 61 9.68 10.11 -2.69
C ARG A 61 9.28 10.59 -1.29
N GLU A 62 8.01 10.94 -1.10
CA GLU A 62 7.47 11.43 0.18
C GLU A 62 7.01 10.28 1.11
N VAL A 63 6.99 9.04 0.62
CA VAL A 63 6.52 7.88 1.37
C VAL A 63 7.57 7.40 2.38
N MET A 64 7.12 7.22 3.63
CA MET A 64 7.93 6.69 4.72
C MET A 64 7.39 5.37 5.31
N GLY A 65 6.15 5.00 4.97
CA GLY A 65 5.47 3.80 5.47
C GLY A 65 5.93 2.48 4.87
N LEU A 66 6.75 2.51 3.79
CA LEU A 66 7.29 1.32 3.14
C LEU A 66 8.82 1.27 3.24
N SER A 67 9.36 0.10 3.56
CA SER A 67 10.81 -0.11 3.50
C SER A 67 11.33 -0.04 2.06
N PRO A 68 12.60 0.36 1.85
CA PRO A 68 13.20 0.36 0.52
C PRO A 68 13.13 -1.00 -0.20
N ALA A 69 13.16 -2.10 0.56
CA ALA A 69 13.02 -3.45 0.01
C ALA A 69 11.64 -3.68 -0.62
N LEU A 70 10.55 -3.32 0.08
CA LEU A 70 9.19 -3.45 -0.48
C LEU A 70 8.97 -2.50 -1.66
N GLN A 71 9.53 -1.30 -1.60
CA GLN A 71 9.49 -0.38 -2.73
C GLN A 71 10.21 -0.97 -3.95
N ALA A 72 11.39 -1.56 -3.76
CA ALA A 72 12.15 -2.23 -4.83
C ALA A 72 11.45 -3.48 -5.36
N GLU A 73 10.69 -4.18 -4.52
CA GLU A 73 9.84 -5.27 -4.99
C GLU A 73 8.76 -4.72 -5.91
N GLY A 74 8.25 -3.50 -5.72
CA GLY A 74 7.21 -2.88 -6.55
C GLY A 74 5.95 -2.48 -5.77
N TYR A 75 6.02 -2.41 -4.44
CA TYR A 75 4.94 -1.85 -3.64
C TYR A 75 5.04 -0.32 -3.57
N ALA A 76 3.90 0.35 -3.58
CA ALA A 76 3.81 1.79 -3.46
C ALA A 76 2.62 2.23 -2.62
N LEU A 77 2.73 3.41 -1.98
CA LEU A 77 1.60 4.01 -1.26
C LEU A 77 0.96 5.11 -2.12
N ILE A 78 -0.20 4.82 -2.69
CA ILE A 78 -0.83 5.72 -3.67
C ILE A 78 -1.37 7.02 -3.07
N CYS A 79 -1.49 7.12 -1.73
CA CYS A 79 -1.97 8.34 -1.07
C CYS A 79 -0.97 9.52 -1.10
N SER A 80 0.30 9.23 -1.37
CA SER A 80 1.37 10.24 -1.45
C SER A 80 2.29 9.92 -2.62
N SER A 81 1.69 9.49 -3.73
CA SER A 81 2.41 9.16 -4.97
C SER A 81 1.80 9.83 -6.18
N TYR A 82 2.65 10.18 -7.14
CA TYR A 82 2.27 10.79 -8.43
C TYR A 82 2.56 9.84 -9.60
N ALA A 83 1.70 9.81 -10.61
CA ALA A 83 1.99 9.08 -11.85
C ALA A 83 3.12 9.76 -12.65
N CYS A 84 4.07 8.97 -13.16
CA CYS A 84 5.13 9.43 -14.06
C CYS A 84 5.07 8.78 -15.45
N SER A 85 4.24 7.76 -15.61
CA SER A 85 3.90 7.11 -16.89
C SER A 85 2.50 6.52 -16.80
N ASP A 86 2.04 5.88 -17.88
CA ASP A 86 0.92 4.95 -17.78
C ASP A 86 1.23 3.87 -16.72
N LEU A 87 0.24 3.52 -15.89
CA LEU A 87 0.38 2.63 -14.75
C LEU A 87 -0.58 1.45 -14.84
N GLU A 88 -0.10 0.29 -14.39
CA GLU A 88 -0.93 -0.85 -14.05
C GLU A 88 -0.70 -1.19 -12.57
N LEU A 89 -1.75 -1.00 -11.77
CA LEU A 89 -1.75 -1.14 -10.32
C LEU A 89 -2.64 -2.29 -9.91
N GLU A 90 -2.34 -2.91 -8.78
CA GLU A 90 -3.17 -3.95 -8.19
C GLU A 90 -3.38 -3.64 -6.71
N THR A 91 -4.65 -3.64 -6.27
CA THR A 91 -5.01 -3.50 -4.85
C THR A 91 -4.39 -4.65 -4.06
N GLN A 92 -4.10 -4.49 -2.78
CA GLN A 92 -3.58 -5.57 -1.93
C GLN A 92 -4.50 -5.76 -0.73
N ASP A 93 -4.46 -6.93 -0.12
CA ASP A 93 -5.12 -7.14 1.16
C ASP A 93 -4.41 -6.29 2.23
N GLU A 94 -5.18 -5.61 3.09
CA GLU A 94 -4.65 -4.65 4.08
C GLU A 94 -3.56 -5.29 4.97
N ASP A 95 -3.77 -6.54 5.36
CA ASP A 95 -2.84 -7.31 6.18
C ASP A 95 -1.59 -7.73 5.41
N GLU A 96 -1.65 -7.92 4.09
CA GLU A 96 -0.54 -8.48 3.31
C GLU A 96 0.72 -7.60 3.43
N VAL A 97 0.57 -6.31 3.10
CA VAL A 97 1.70 -5.37 3.10
C VAL A 97 2.15 -5.06 4.52
N TYR A 98 1.22 -5.03 5.48
CA TYR A 98 1.56 -4.91 6.90
C TYR A 98 2.41 -6.09 7.38
N GLN A 99 2.03 -7.32 7.06
CA GLN A 99 2.76 -8.53 7.46
C GLN A 99 4.12 -8.64 6.75
N LEU A 100 4.21 -8.26 5.47
CA LEU A 100 5.49 -8.21 4.76
C LEU A 100 6.46 -7.20 5.41
N GLN A 101 5.95 -6.04 5.83
CA GLN A 101 6.75 -4.97 6.44
C GLN A 101 7.12 -5.29 7.90
N PHE A 102 6.15 -5.77 8.71
CA PHE A 102 6.26 -5.87 10.17
C PHE A 102 6.15 -7.30 10.73
N GLY A 103 5.61 -8.27 9.99
CA GLY A 103 5.32 -9.63 10.47
C GLY A 103 6.57 -10.38 10.96
N ARG A 104 7.74 -10.10 10.38
CA ARG A 104 9.03 -10.64 10.87
C ARG A 104 9.37 -10.26 12.30
N TYR A 105 8.86 -9.14 12.82
CA TYR A 105 9.07 -8.73 14.21
C TYR A 105 8.19 -9.55 15.16
N PHE A 106 6.95 -9.85 14.78
CA PHE A 106 6.04 -10.67 15.59
C PHE A 106 6.42 -12.16 15.59
N ALA A 107 6.91 -12.70 14.47
CA ALA A 107 7.44 -14.07 14.41
C ALA A 107 8.70 -14.27 15.28
N ARG A 108 9.53 -13.23 15.42
CA ARG A 108 10.69 -13.25 16.33
C ARG A 108 10.30 -13.07 17.80
N ALA A 109 9.25 -12.31 18.08
CA ALA A 109 8.73 -12.14 19.43
C ALA A 109 8.27 -13.47 20.03
N GLN A 110 7.58 -14.33 19.28
CA GLN A 110 7.12 -15.64 19.78
C GLN A 110 8.24 -16.54 20.36
N ARG A 111 9.51 -16.39 19.95
CA ARG A 111 10.62 -17.18 20.52
C ARG A 111 11.18 -16.65 21.85
N ARG A 112 10.94 -15.38 22.21
CA ARG A 112 11.44 -14.79 23.47
C ARG A 112 10.40 -14.78 24.59
N TRP A 113 9.11 -14.83 24.26
CA TRP A 113 8.03 -14.80 25.26
C TRP A 113 7.95 -16.06 26.14
N TRP A 114 8.48 -17.21 25.69
CA TRP A 114 8.59 -18.42 26.52
C TRP A 114 9.62 -18.32 27.67
N GLN A 115 10.52 -17.34 27.64
CA GLN A 115 11.54 -17.14 28.68
C GLN A 115 11.11 -16.19 29.81
N TRP A 116 9.97 -15.50 29.66
CA TRP A 116 9.46 -14.54 30.64
C TRP A 116 7.98 -14.84 30.95
N ARG A 117 7.72 -15.97 31.62
CA ARG A 117 6.43 -16.22 32.30
C ARG A 117 6.20 -15.11 33.33
N LEU A 118 5.43 -14.09 32.97
CA LEU A 118 4.61 -13.37 33.95
C LEU A 118 3.41 -14.27 34.25
N PRO A 119 3.08 -14.55 35.52
CA PRO A 119 1.82 -15.18 35.84
C PRO A 119 0.71 -14.22 35.40
N LEU A 120 -0.06 -14.61 34.39
CA LEU A 120 -1.34 -13.97 34.13
C LEU A 120 -2.30 -14.55 35.16
N ASP A 121 -2.52 -13.81 36.24
CA ASP A 121 -3.69 -14.04 37.07
C ASP A 121 -4.92 -13.69 36.22
N HIS A 122 -5.72 -14.71 35.95
CA HIS A 122 -7.06 -14.57 35.40
C HIS A 122 -7.98 -14.08 36.50
N ASP A 123 -8.55 -12.89 36.33
CA ASP A 123 -9.88 -12.55 36.86
C ASP A 123 -10.88 -12.61 35.70
#